data_AF-A0A392PDY5-F1
#
_entry.id   AF-A0A392PDY5-F1
#
_cell.length_a   1.000
_cell.length_b   1.000
_cell.length_c   1.000
_cell.angle_alpha   90.00
_cell.angle_beta   90.00
_cell.angle_gamma   90.00
#
_symmetry.space_group_name_H-M   'P 1'
#
loop_
_entity.id
_entity.type
_entity.pdbx_description
1 polymer ?
#
loop_
_entity_poly.entity_id
_entity_poly.type
_entity_poly.pdbx_seq_one_letter_code
_entity_poly.pdbx_strand_id
1 'polypeptide(L)'
;MLRDHNCRNVEIRQELESLHGHDDAICSNVFGEWRVKGLSETSRCIGNAYLKKADFTTERDFVAAPGEKVTSIFTEPVLSAEPEFYTRDLDGTVKFIIFGSGGFWKLLTNEEAAKIVSDHPREGIAKRLAAQAVKVAAERWGLAYREVMLAPKGVKISGKPCTSSELI
;
A
#
# COMPACT_ATOMS: atom_id res chain seq x y z
N MET A 1 8.06 -7.36 15.46
CA MET A 1 6.94 -6.69 14.77
C MET A 1 7.05 -7.06 13.30
N LEU A 2 5.95 -7.29 12.59
CA LEU A 2 6.03 -7.63 11.17
C LEU A 2 6.69 -6.48 10.39
N ARG A 3 7.59 -6.83 9.47
CA ARG A 3 8.23 -5.88 8.58
C ARG A 3 7.23 -5.40 7.52
N ASP A 4 7.14 -4.08 7.33
CA ASP A 4 6.33 -3.48 6.26
C ASP A 4 7.07 -3.65 4.93
N HIS A 5 6.55 -4.51 4.04
CA HIS A 5 7.05 -4.77 2.68
C HIS A 5 6.68 -3.65 1.70
N ASN A 6 6.81 -2.41 2.15
CA ASN A 6 6.54 -1.21 1.37
C ASN A 6 7.85 -0.54 0.98
N CYS A 7 7.95 -0.08 -0.27
CA CYS A 7 9.14 0.55 -0.83
C CYS A 7 9.51 1.88 -0.16
N ARG A 8 8.65 2.47 0.68
CA ARG A 8 9.03 3.58 1.56
C ARG A 8 10.09 3.17 2.59
N ASN A 9 10.13 1.88 2.98
CA ASN A 9 11.16 1.32 3.84
C ASN A 9 12.48 1.16 3.07
N VAL A 10 13.56 1.77 3.57
CA VAL A 10 14.90 1.72 2.97
C VAL A 10 15.40 0.28 2.86
N GLU A 11 15.17 -0.55 3.88
CA GLU A 11 15.64 -1.95 3.89
C GLU A 11 14.98 -2.77 2.79
N ILE A 12 13.71 -2.49 2.48
CA ILE A 12 13.00 -3.14 1.37
C ILE A 12 13.56 -2.71 0.01
N ARG A 13 13.97 -1.44 -0.12
CA ARG A 13 14.64 -0.97 -1.35
C ARG A 13 16.00 -1.62 -1.53
N GLN A 14 16.78 -1.73 -0.46
CA GLN A 14 18.07 -2.43 -0.48
C GLN A 14 17.93 -3.93 -0.78
N GLU A 15 16.89 -4.59 -0.26
CA GLU A 15 16.59 -5.99 -0.61
C GLU A 15 16.27 -6.13 -2.10
N LEU A 16 15.44 -5.24 -2.66
CA LEU A 16 15.12 -5.23 -4.09
C LEU A 16 16.36 -4.96 -4.96
N GLU A 17 17.20 -4.00 -4.58
CA GLU A 17 18.45 -3.69 -5.28
C GLU A 17 19.44 -4.86 -5.22
N SER A 18 19.51 -5.58 -4.11
CA SER A 18 20.35 -6.78 -3.97
C SER A 18 19.87 -7.92 -4.88
N LEU A 19 18.56 -8.15 -4.95
CA LEU A 19 17.96 -9.20 -5.77
C LEU A 19 17.98 -8.88 -7.27
N HIS A 20 17.87 -7.61 -7.63
CA HIS A 20 17.74 -7.14 -9.01
C HIS A 20 18.79 -6.08 -9.37
N GLY A 21 20.03 -6.24 -8.90
CA GLY A 21 21.09 -5.21 -9.05
C GLY A 21 21.54 -4.89 -10.48
N HIS A 22 20.98 -5.58 -11.47
CA HIS A 22 21.15 -5.32 -12.90
C HIS A 22 20.06 -4.41 -13.50
N ASP A 23 19.05 -4.08 -12.71
CA ASP A 23 17.84 -3.36 -13.14
C ASP A 23 17.75 -2.02 -12.41
N ASP A 24 18.33 -0.98 -13.01
CA ASP A 24 18.33 0.39 -12.46
C ASP A 24 16.92 0.96 -12.26
N ALA A 25 15.90 0.35 -12.89
CA ALA A 25 14.51 0.74 -12.79
C ALA A 25 13.71 -0.10 -11.78
N ILE A 26 14.35 -1.00 -11.01
CA ILE A 26 13.65 -1.89 -10.08
C ILE A 26 12.82 -1.11 -9.07
N CYS A 27 13.38 -0.04 -8.50
CA CYS A 27 12.70 0.85 -7.56
C CYS A 27 12.86 2.30 -8.02
N SER A 28 11.74 2.99 -8.25
CA SER A 28 11.75 4.38 -8.70
C SER A 28 10.80 5.24 -7.87
N ASN A 29 11.15 6.52 -7.70
CA ASN A 29 10.29 7.48 -7.03
C ASN A 29 9.32 8.08 -8.05
N VAL A 30 8.02 7.84 -7.87
CA VAL A 30 6.94 8.30 -8.75
C VAL A 30 5.97 9.13 -7.92
N PHE A 31 5.86 10.42 -8.24
CA PHE A 31 5.04 11.40 -7.52
C PHE A 31 5.31 11.44 -6.00
N GLY A 32 6.57 11.31 -5.60
CA GLY A 32 6.99 11.34 -4.19
C GLY A 32 6.95 9.99 -3.47
N GLU A 33 6.40 8.95 -4.10
CA GLU A 33 6.29 7.61 -3.52
C GLU A 33 7.23 6.63 -4.22
N TRP A 34 7.93 5.81 -3.44
CA TRP A 34 8.78 4.75 -3.99
C TRP A 34 7.92 3.58 -4.48
N ARG A 35 8.22 3.09 -5.69
CA ARG A 35 7.45 2.02 -6.33
C ARG A 35 8.35 1.03 -7.05
N VAL A 36 8.02 -0.26 -6.95
CA VAL A 36 8.57 -1.32 -7.80
C VAL A 36 8.12 -1.09 -9.23
N LYS A 37 9.10 -0.96 -10.15
CA LYS A 37 8.87 -0.68 -11.58
C LYS A 37 7.95 0.52 -11.83
N GLY A 38 7.92 1.49 -10.91
CA GLY A 38 7.02 2.65 -10.99
C GLY A 38 5.53 2.36 -10.76
N LEU A 39 5.14 1.12 -10.45
CA LEU A 39 3.75 0.69 -10.35
C LEU A 39 3.32 0.39 -8.91
N SER A 40 4.00 -0.54 -8.24
CA SER A 40 3.58 -1.06 -6.93
C SER A 40 4.34 -0.41 -5.78
N GLU A 41 3.64 0.10 -4.77
CA GLU A 41 4.28 0.61 -3.54
C GLU A 41 4.81 -0.51 -2.63
N THR A 42 4.41 -1.76 -2.85
CA THR A 42 4.85 -2.92 -2.08
C THR A 42 5.73 -3.84 -2.91
N SER A 43 6.72 -4.47 -2.27
CA SER A 43 7.58 -5.50 -2.86
C SER A 43 6.91 -6.90 -2.85
N ARG A 44 5.83 -7.04 -2.08
CA ARG A 44 5.06 -8.28 -1.97
C ARG A 44 3.57 -8.02 -2.13
N CYS A 45 2.88 -8.90 -2.85
CA CYS A 45 1.43 -8.87 -2.99
C CYS A 45 0.90 -10.19 -3.55
N ILE A 46 -0.40 -10.44 -3.36
CA ILE A 46 -1.14 -11.44 -4.14
C ILE A 46 -1.73 -10.73 -5.37
N GLY A 47 -1.71 -11.35 -6.55
CA GLY A 47 -2.07 -10.70 -7.82
C GLY A 47 -0.87 -10.08 -8.54
N ASN A 48 -1.08 -8.98 -9.29
CA ASN A 48 -0.07 -8.29 -10.10
C ASN A 48 0.75 -9.22 -11.00
N ALA A 49 0.07 -10.03 -11.81
CA ALA A 49 0.72 -11.01 -12.69
C ALA A 49 1.74 -10.36 -13.65
N TYR A 50 1.45 -9.15 -14.15
CA TYR A 50 2.33 -8.35 -15.01
C TYR A 50 3.68 -7.97 -14.38
N LEU A 51 3.83 -8.07 -13.05
CA LEU A 51 5.08 -7.81 -12.34
C LEU A 51 5.74 -9.10 -11.82
N LYS A 52 5.17 -10.25 -12.18
CA LYS A 52 5.63 -11.57 -11.75
C LYS A 52 6.04 -12.47 -12.91
N LYS A 53 5.47 -12.27 -14.09
CA LYS A 53 5.90 -12.97 -15.31
C LYS A 53 6.02 -11.98 -16.44
N ALA A 54 7.21 -11.98 -17.06
CA ALA A 54 7.53 -11.10 -18.17
C ALA A 54 6.58 -11.30 -19.37
N ASP A 55 6.15 -12.54 -19.60
CA ASP A 55 5.27 -12.95 -20.70
C ASP A 55 3.97 -12.12 -20.76
N PHE A 56 3.40 -11.78 -19.59
CA PHE A 56 2.19 -10.94 -19.53
C PHE A 56 2.43 -9.48 -19.97
N THR A 57 3.69 -9.06 -20.09
CA THR A 57 4.07 -7.70 -20.53
C THR A 57 4.73 -7.68 -21.91
N THR A 58 5.35 -8.77 -22.33
CA THR A 58 6.14 -8.85 -23.58
C THR A 58 5.38 -9.51 -24.72
N GLU A 59 4.44 -10.41 -24.45
CA GLU A 59 3.66 -11.09 -25.49
C GLU A 59 2.54 -10.19 -26.03
N ARG A 60 2.36 -10.19 -27.35
CA ARG A 60 1.39 -9.33 -28.03
C ARG A 60 -0.07 -9.64 -27.69
N ASP A 61 -0.34 -10.88 -27.28
CA ASP A 61 -1.68 -11.34 -26.92
C ASP A 61 -2.12 -10.82 -25.54
N PHE A 62 -1.18 -10.33 -24.72
CA PHE A 62 -1.45 -9.71 -23.43
C PHE A 62 -1.30 -8.19 -23.51
N VAL A 63 -2.44 -7.49 -23.55
CA VAL A 63 -2.45 -6.02 -23.48
C VAL A 63 -2.74 -5.58 -22.04
N ALA A 64 -1.69 -5.27 -21.30
CA ALA A 64 -1.83 -4.65 -19.97
C ALA A 64 -2.62 -3.33 -20.06
N ALA A 65 -3.47 -3.07 -19.07
CA ALA A 65 -4.18 -1.80 -18.96
C ALA A 65 -3.17 -0.64 -18.90
N PRO A 66 -3.50 0.57 -19.38
CA PRO A 66 -2.54 1.69 -19.42
C PRO A 66 -1.82 1.97 -18.10
N GLY A 67 -2.47 1.79 -16.96
CA GLY A 67 -1.89 1.97 -15.62
C GLY A 67 -1.09 0.78 -15.08
N GLU A 68 -1.04 -0.34 -15.79
CA GLU A 68 -0.34 -1.58 -15.40
C GLU A 68 0.81 -1.91 -16.35
N LYS A 69 1.07 -1.05 -17.34
CA LYS A 69 2.15 -1.24 -18.30
C LYS A 69 3.50 -1.04 -17.61
N VAL A 70 4.26 -2.12 -17.54
CA VAL A 70 5.65 -2.08 -17.11
C VAL A 70 6.48 -1.50 -18.27
N THR A 71 7.21 -0.41 -18.01
CA THR A 71 7.95 0.32 -19.05
C THR A 71 9.33 -0.26 -19.34
N SER A 72 9.93 -0.95 -18.37
CA SER A 72 11.21 -1.63 -18.51
C SER A 72 11.05 -3.15 -18.48
N ILE A 73 11.72 -3.83 -19.41
CA ILE A 73 11.71 -5.29 -19.48
C ILE A 73 12.36 -5.85 -18.21
N PHE A 74 11.83 -6.97 -17.72
CA PHE A 74 12.41 -7.77 -16.65
C PHE A 74 12.33 -9.23 -17.06
N THR A 75 13.27 -10.06 -16.59
CA THR A 75 13.30 -11.50 -16.89
C THR A 75 12.86 -12.36 -15.70
N GLU A 76 12.92 -11.81 -14.49
CA GLU A 76 12.60 -12.48 -13.24
C GLU A 76 11.48 -11.74 -12.47
N PRO A 77 10.65 -12.44 -11.67
CA PRO A 77 9.59 -11.79 -10.90
C PRO A 77 10.12 -10.66 -10.02
N VAL A 78 9.60 -9.44 -10.19
CA VAL A 78 10.01 -8.26 -9.39
C VAL A 78 9.12 -8.03 -8.16
N LEU A 79 8.04 -8.81 -8.03
CA LEU A 79 7.19 -8.88 -6.84
C LEU A 79 7.08 -10.31 -6.35
N SER A 80 7.19 -10.51 -5.04
CA SER A 80 6.93 -11.82 -4.43
C SER A 80 5.46 -11.98 -4.02
N ALA A 81 4.94 -13.21 -4.15
CA ALA A 81 3.67 -13.61 -3.53
C ALA A 81 3.88 -14.28 -2.17
N GLU A 82 5.13 -14.57 -1.81
CA GLU A 82 5.47 -15.33 -0.62
C GLU A 82 5.28 -14.48 0.64
N PRO A 83 4.44 -14.91 1.59
CA PRO A 83 4.27 -14.19 2.86
C PRO A 83 5.56 -14.20 3.70
N GLU A 84 5.66 -13.27 4.63
CA GLU A 84 6.63 -13.35 5.73
C GLU A 84 5.90 -13.82 6.98
N PHE A 85 6.44 -14.84 7.65
CA PHE A 85 5.85 -15.40 8.85
C PHE A 85 6.53 -14.83 10.09
N TYR A 86 5.72 -14.50 11.09
CA TYR A 86 6.20 -14.10 12.41
C TYR A 86 5.33 -14.77 13.48
N THR A 87 5.97 -15.52 14.38
CA THR A 87 5.31 -16.22 15.49
C THR A 87 5.71 -15.55 16.79
N ARG A 88 4.74 -15.39 17.70
CA ARG A 88 4.97 -14.90 19.05
C ARG A 88 3.99 -15.53 20.02
N ASP A 89 4.49 -15.99 21.16
CA ASP A 89 3.67 -16.50 22.24
C ASP A 89 2.96 -15.36 22.99
N LEU A 90 1.68 -15.59 23.31
CA LEU A 90 0.87 -14.66 24.08
C LEU A 90 0.91 -15.09 25.55
N ASP A 91 1.85 -14.55 26.31
CA ASP A 91 2.11 -14.84 27.72
C ASP A 91 1.13 -14.15 28.71
N GLY A 92 -0.03 -13.71 28.23
CA GLY A 92 -1.02 -12.98 29.02
C GLY A 92 -0.70 -11.50 29.28
N THR A 93 0.49 -11.01 28.92
CA THR A 93 0.84 -9.57 29.02
C THR A 93 0.28 -8.73 27.87
N VAL A 94 -0.01 -9.38 26.74
CA VAL A 94 -0.55 -8.74 25.53
C VAL A 94 -2.02 -8.37 25.76
N LYS A 95 -2.29 -7.07 25.85
CA LYS A 95 -3.64 -6.55 26.10
C LYS A 95 -4.52 -6.48 24.84
N PHE A 96 -3.91 -6.31 23.68
CA PHE A 96 -4.61 -6.19 22.39
C PHE A 96 -3.65 -6.31 21.20
N ILE A 97 -4.24 -6.56 20.03
CA ILE A 97 -3.57 -6.58 18.72
C ILE A 97 -4.37 -5.66 17.80
N ILE A 98 -3.69 -4.85 17.00
CA ILE A 98 -4.31 -3.96 16.01
C ILE A 98 -3.90 -4.45 14.62
N PHE A 99 -4.90 -4.85 13.83
CA PHE A 99 -4.74 -5.06 12.39
C PHE A 99 -5.34 -3.88 11.64
N GLY A 100 -4.59 -3.36 10.67
CA GLY A 100 -5.01 -2.22 9.86
C GLY A 100 -4.46 -2.37 8.44
N SER A 101 -5.18 -1.81 7.46
CA SER A 101 -4.71 -1.79 6.08
C SER A 101 -3.56 -0.80 5.90
N GLY A 102 -2.82 -0.90 4.79
CA GLY A 102 -1.77 0.07 4.47
C GLY A 102 -2.28 1.52 4.47
N GLY A 103 -3.52 1.76 4.02
CA GLY A 103 -4.13 3.09 4.05
C GLY A 103 -4.34 3.64 5.47
N PHE A 104 -4.66 2.78 6.43
CA PHE A 104 -4.77 3.17 7.84
C PHE A 104 -3.40 3.57 8.42
N TRP A 105 -2.37 2.75 8.18
CA TRP A 105 -1.00 3.00 8.65
C TRP A 105 -0.23 4.09 7.86
N LYS A 106 -0.84 4.68 6.83
CA LYS A 106 -0.37 5.92 6.21
C LYS A 106 -0.79 7.17 6.99
N LEU A 107 -1.74 7.03 7.91
CA LEU A 107 -2.40 8.15 8.60
C LEU A 107 -2.13 8.14 10.10
N LEU A 108 -1.92 6.97 10.71
CA LEU A 108 -1.61 6.84 12.14
C LEU A 108 -0.32 6.05 12.34
N THR A 109 0.46 6.48 13.32
CA THR A 109 1.60 5.73 13.87
C THR A 109 1.13 4.60 14.79
N ASN A 110 2.02 3.66 15.08
CA ASN A 110 1.73 2.55 16.00
C ASN A 110 1.39 3.06 17.40
N GLU A 111 2.12 4.08 17.86
CA GLU A 111 2.01 4.70 19.17
C GLU A 111 0.68 5.44 19.32
N GLU A 112 0.27 6.20 18.31
CA GLU A 112 -1.03 6.88 18.28
C GLU A 112 -2.19 5.87 18.33
N ALA A 113 -2.13 4.81 17.51
CA ALA A 113 -3.15 3.78 17.50
C ALA A 113 -3.21 3.04 18.85
N ALA A 114 -2.06 2.68 19.42
CA ALA A 114 -1.98 2.03 20.73
C ALA A 114 -2.52 2.93 21.85
N LYS A 115 -2.22 4.24 21.81
CA LYS A 115 -2.74 5.22 22.76
C LYS A 115 -4.26 5.33 22.68
N ILE A 116 -4.83 5.43 21.48
CA ILE A 116 -6.30 5.47 21.31
C ILE A 116 -6.94 4.23 21.93
N VAL A 117 -6.37 3.05 21.70
CA VAL A 117 -6.86 1.78 22.25
C VAL A 117 -6.69 1.67 23.76
N SER A 118 -5.64 2.27 24.32
CA SER A 118 -5.38 2.29 25.77
C SER A 118 -6.33 3.25 26.51
N ASP A 119 -6.65 4.38 25.90
CA ASP A 119 -7.36 5.48 26.57
C ASP A 119 -8.91 5.39 26.46
N HIS A 120 -9.44 4.38 25.76
CA HIS A 120 -10.87 4.26 25.47
C HIS A 120 -11.44 2.85 25.74
N PRO A 121 -12.77 2.74 25.97
CA PRO A 121 -13.44 1.44 26.05
C PRO A 121 -13.26 0.61 24.78
N ARG A 122 -13.28 -0.72 24.95
CA ARG A 122 -13.15 -1.68 23.83
C ARG A 122 -14.32 -1.63 22.88
N GLU A 123 -15.51 -1.32 23.40
CA GLU A 123 -16.71 -1.18 22.59
C GLU A 123 -16.53 -0.04 21.57
N GLY A 124 -16.67 -0.37 20.28
CA GLY A 124 -16.53 0.58 19.18
C GLY A 124 -15.10 1.05 18.90
N ILE A 125 -14.07 0.41 19.47
CA ILE A 125 -12.68 0.92 19.35
C ILE A 125 -12.15 0.92 17.92
N ALA A 126 -12.49 -0.10 17.12
CA ALA A 126 -12.09 -0.17 15.71
C ALA A 126 -12.71 0.98 14.89
N LYS A 127 -13.98 1.31 15.14
CA LYS A 127 -14.67 2.44 14.51
C LYS A 127 -14.02 3.77 14.91
N ARG A 128 -13.58 3.90 16.16
CA ARG A 128 -12.87 5.08 16.66
C ARG A 128 -11.52 5.26 15.97
N LEU A 129 -10.73 4.18 15.84
CA LEU A 129 -9.47 4.19 15.11
C LEU A 129 -9.68 4.62 13.65
N ALA A 130 -10.65 4.00 12.95
CA ALA A 130 -10.96 4.35 11.57
C ALA A 130 -11.40 5.81 11.42
N ALA A 131 -12.26 6.30 12.32
CA ALA A 131 -12.69 7.69 12.32
C ALA A 131 -11.52 8.66 12.58
N GLN A 132 -10.59 8.30 13.47
CA GLN A 132 -9.41 9.12 13.72
C GLN A 132 -8.49 9.18 12.50
N ALA A 133 -8.25 8.05 11.82
CA ALA A 133 -7.48 8.05 10.58
C ALA A 133 -8.11 8.98 9.52
N VAL A 134 -9.45 8.93 9.34
CA VAL A 134 -10.15 9.83 8.41
C VAL A 134 -10.02 11.31 8.82
N LYS A 135 -10.03 11.63 10.12
CA LYS A 135 -9.78 13.01 10.59
C LYS A 135 -8.39 13.49 10.23
N VAL A 136 -7.36 12.66 10.45
CA VAL A 136 -5.98 12.99 10.06
C VAL A 136 -5.86 13.19 8.55
N ALA A 137 -6.53 12.36 7.74
CA ALA A 137 -6.58 12.55 6.29
C ALA A 137 -7.23 13.88 5.91
N ALA A 138 -8.34 14.23 6.55
CA ALA A 138 -9.05 15.49 6.33
C ALA A 138 -8.17 16.71 6.66
N GLU A 139 -7.52 16.69 7.82
CA GLU A 139 -6.58 17.74 8.25
C GLU A 139 -5.41 17.89 7.27
N ARG A 140 -4.81 16.77 6.82
CA ARG A 140 -3.71 16.77 5.86
C ARG A 140 -4.09 17.38 4.50
N TRP A 141 -5.35 17.26 4.10
CA TRP A 141 -5.86 17.79 2.84
C TRP A 141 -6.57 19.13 2.99
N GLY A 142 -6.64 19.70 4.20
CA GLY A 142 -7.38 20.94 4.46
C GLY A 142 -8.88 20.81 4.22
N LEU A 143 -9.44 19.61 4.38
CA LEU A 143 -10.86 19.31 4.18
C LEU A 143 -11.56 19.07 5.52
N ALA A 144 -12.87 19.24 5.56
CA ALA A 144 -13.69 18.78 6.68
C ALA A 144 -13.86 17.26 6.64
N TYR A 145 -14.01 16.64 7.82
CA TYR A 145 -14.28 15.20 7.95
C TYR A 145 -15.44 14.73 7.06
N ARG A 146 -16.52 15.51 6.99
CA ARG A 146 -17.70 15.19 6.18
C ARG A 146 -17.38 15.16 4.69
N GLU A 147 -16.49 16.01 4.22
CA GLU A 147 -16.10 16.06 2.80
C GLU A 147 -15.31 14.82 2.42
N VAL A 148 -14.40 14.34 3.29
CA VAL A 148 -13.68 13.08 3.06
C VAL A 148 -14.62 11.88 3.08
N MET A 149 -15.60 11.87 3.99
CA MET A 149 -16.60 10.78 4.06
C MET A 149 -17.56 10.75 2.87
N LEU A 150 -17.80 11.90 2.24
CA LEU A 150 -18.62 12.04 1.03
C LEU A 150 -17.80 11.95 -0.25
N ALA A 151 -16.47 11.79 -0.14
CA ALA A 151 -15.63 11.64 -1.31
C ALA A 151 -16.14 10.45 -2.14
N PRO A 152 -16.21 10.61 -3.47
CA PRO A 152 -16.63 9.51 -4.33
C PRO A 152 -15.71 8.31 -4.10
N LYS A 153 -16.28 7.10 -4.15
CA LYS A 153 -15.49 5.88 -4.09
C LYS A 153 -14.42 5.95 -5.19
N GLY A 154 -13.20 5.57 -4.85
CA GLY A 154 -12.09 5.57 -5.81
C GLY A 154 -12.48 4.81 -7.08
N VAL A 155 -12.37 5.48 -8.22
CA VAL A 155 -12.78 4.93 -9.51
C VAL A 155 -11.58 4.20 -10.15
N LYS A 156 -11.40 2.93 -9.78
CA LYS A 156 -10.46 1.94 -10.36
C LYS A 156 -8.96 2.28 -10.35
N ILE A 157 -8.14 1.24 -10.24
CA ILE A 157 -6.67 1.27 -10.23
C ILE A 157 -6.09 1.67 -11.62
N SER A 158 -6.93 1.82 -12.65
CA SER A 158 -6.49 2.02 -14.04
C SER A 158 -6.14 3.45 -14.46
N GLY A 159 -5.88 4.37 -13.53
CA GLY A 159 -5.17 5.63 -13.81
C GLY A 159 -5.84 6.61 -14.79
N LYS A 160 -7.15 6.56 -15.02
CA LYS A 160 -7.85 7.61 -15.79
C LYS A 160 -8.36 8.70 -14.83
N PRO A 161 -8.04 9.99 -15.06
CA PRO A 161 -8.68 11.07 -14.33
C PRO A 161 -10.17 11.10 -14.68
N CYS A 162 -11.02 11.25 -13.67
CA CYS A 162 -12.43 11.54 -13.89
C CYS A 162 -12.53 12.99 -14.39
N THR A 163 -12.82 13.20 -15.68
CA THR A 163 -13.20 14.52 -16.16
C THR A 163 -14.61 14.84 -15.66
N SER A 164 -14.83 16.08 -15.23
CA SER A 164 -16.07 16.58 -14.59
C SER A 164 -17.34 16.49 -15.45
N SER A 165 -17.28 15.85 -16.63
CA SER A 165 -18.38 15.71 -17.58
C SER A 165 -19.25 14.45 -17.40
N GLU A 166 -18.93 13.56 -16.45
CA GLU A 166 -19.70 12.33 -16.20
C GLU A 166 -20.52 12.36 -14.89
N LEU A 167 -20.78 13.55 -14.34
CA LEU A 167 -21.59 13.75 -13.14
C LEU A 167 -22.94 14.47 -13.41
N ILE A 168 -23.51 14.30 -14.60
CA ILE A 168 -24.92 14.66 -14.88
C ILE A 168 -25.62 13.48 -15.54
#